data_AF-A0A6N7IEZ6-F1
#
_entry.id   AF-A0A6N7IEZ6-F1
#
_cell.length_a   1.000
_cell.length_b   1.000
_cell.length_c   1.000
_cell.angle_alpha   90.00
_cell.angle_beta   90.00
_cell.angle_gamma   90.00
#
_symmetry.space_group_name_H-M   'P 1'
#
loop_
_entity.id
_entity.type
_entity.pdbx_description
1 polymer ?
#
loop_
_entity_poly.entity_id
_entity_poly.type
_entity_poly.pdbx_seq_one_letter_code
_entity_poly.pdbx_strand_id
1 'polypeptide(L)'
;MIGPLYAERLGRLGGVGNTGAPDDRYDDLVLEGTDAQVTVLPVAGWDAGLPGDESLLQRCRGPVLDAGSGPVRLAAALAGRGVPVLGVDITSQAVPMARLPPGFRGLTGYTTEPYLERWLLVTGVLFLLSALAYAARLRRASRRPRRTD
;
A
#
# COMPACT_ATOMS: atom_id res chain seq x y z
N MET A 1 3.28 -19.14 -3.38
CA MET A 1 4.49 -19.78 -2.82
C MET A 1 5.64 -18.75 -2.83
N ILE A 2 5.52 -17.70 -2.00
CA ILE A 2 6.48 -16.56 -1.91
C ILE A 2 6.93 -16.37 -0.43
N GLY A 3 6.58 -17.28 0.48
CA GLY A 3 6.90 -17.16 1.91
C GLY A 3 8.39 -17.37 2.28
N PRO A 4 9.06 -18.42 1.80
CA PRO A 4 10.41 -18.75 2.29
C PRO A 4 11.50 -17.78 1.78
N LEU A 5 11.38 -17.30 0.54
CA LEU A 5 12.32 -16.33 -0.04
C LEU A 5 12.26 -14.96 0.63
N TYR A 6 11.10 -14.57 1.16
CA TYR A 6 10.93 -13.28 1.85
C TYR A 6 11.52 -13.33 3.26
N ALA A 7 11.30 -14.43 3.99
CA ALA A 7 11.82 -14.62 5.33
C ALA A 7 13.36 -14.74 5.37
N GLU A 8 13.96 -15.44 4.40
CA GLU A 8 15.42 -15.58 4.32
C GLU A 8 16.11 -14.25 3.95
N ARG A 9 15.44 -13.40 3.14
CA ARG A 9 15.97 -12.11 2.70
C ARG A 9 15.84 -11.02 3.76
N LEU A 10 14.78 -11.06 4.58
CA LEU A 10 14.67 -10.27 5.83
C LEU A 10 15.77 -10.65 6.84
N GLY A 11 16.20 -11.91 6.89
CA GLY A 11 17.30 -12.37 7.74
C GLY A 11 18.67 -11.80 7.34
N ARG A 12 18.91 -11.54 6.05
CA ARG A 12 20.18 -10.93 5.55
C ARG A 12 20.23 -9.41 5.68
N LEU A 13 19.08 -8.75 5.81
CA LEU A 13 18.99 -7.30 6.04
C LEU A 13 19.15 -6.89 7.52
N GLY A 14 19.49 -7.84 8.40
CA GLY A 14 19.68 -7.56 9.83
C GLY A 14 18.35 -7.38 10.55
N GLY A 15 18.17 -8.11 11.66
CA GLY A 15 16.96 -8.05 12.47
C GLY A 15 16.58 -6.63 12.84
N VAL A 16 15.38 -6.19 12.41
CA VAL A 16 14.75 -4.95 12.87
C VAL A 16 14.24 -5.19 14.29
N GLY A 17 15.18 -5.19 15.24
CA GLY A 17 14.89 -5.06 16.66
C GLY A 17 14.23 -3.70 16.90
N ASN A 18 13.03 -3.73 17.47
CA ASN A 18 12.25 -2.54 17.80
C ASN A 18 12.79 -1.87 19.07
N THR A 19 14.02 -1.36 19.04
CA THR A 19 14.61 -0.55 20.12
C THR A 19 15.72 0.35 19.55
N GLY A 20 15.38 1.59 19.18
CA GLY A 20 16.36 2.58 18.71
C GLY A 20 15.68 3.89 18.30
N ALA A 21 16.32 5.01 18.61
CA ALA A 21 15.85 6.38 18.41
C ALA A 21 15.44 6.73 16.96
N PRO A 22 14.66 7.81 16.72
CA PRO A 22 14.19 8.20 15.39
C PRO A 22 15.24 9.02 14.64
N ASP A 23 16.18 8.34 13.99
CA ASP A 23 17.14 8.84 12.98
C ASP A 23 17.93 7.57 12.63
N ASP A 24 17.82 6.89 11.48
CA ASP A 24 18.57 7.13 10.23
C ASP A 24 18.04 6.20 9.08
N ARG A 25 16.88 5.57 9.25
CA ARG A 25 16.45 4.38 8.47
C ARG A 25 16.03 4.62 7.00
N TYR A 26 16.14 5.85 6.50
CA TYR A 26 15.69 6.19 5.14
C TYR A 26 16.82 6.25 4.10
N ASP A 27 18.08 6.25 4.52
CA ASP A 27 19.24 6.30 3.62
C ASP A 27 19.44 4.99 2.84
N ASP A 28 18.82 3.90 3.29
CA ASP A 28 18.97 2.55 2.71
C ASP A 28 17.75 2.10 1.87
N LEU A 29 16.80 2.99 1.56
CA LEU A 29 15.68 2.63 0.69
C LEU A 29 16.17 2.34 -0.72
N VAL A 30 15.79 1.18 -1.26
CA VAL A 30 16.19 0.75 -2.59
C VAL A 30 14.99 0.46 -3.48
N LEU A 31 15.09 0.85 -4.75
CA LEU A 31 14.24 0.36 -5.83
C LEU A 31 14.87 -0.90 -6.41
N GLU A 32 14.16 -2.01 -6.35
CA GLU A 32 14.52 -3.23 -7.09
C GLU A 32 13.68 -3.30 -8.37
N GLY A 33 14.34 -3.14 -9.52
CA GLY A 33 13.73 -3.30 -10.84
C GLY A 33 13.44 -4.76 -11.17
N THR A 34 12.59 -5.00 -12.17
CA THR A 34 12.26 -6.36 -12.65
C THR A 34 13.47 -7.16 -13.11
N ASP A 35 14.55 -6.46 -13.46
CA ASP A 35 15.82 -7.01 -13.91
C ASP A 35 16.80 -7.27 -12.76
N ALA A 36 16.31 -7.31 -11.52
CA ALA A 36 17.07 -7.40 -10.27
C ALA A 36 18.09 -6.26 -10.07
N GLN A 37 17.93 -5.15 -10.79
CA GLN A 37 18.71 -3.93 -10.60
C GLN A 37 18.27 -3.25 -9.31
N VAL A 38 19.21 -2.99 -8.40
CA VAL A 38 18.96 -2.33 -7.11
C VAL A 38 19.52 -0.91 -7.18
N THR A 39 18.66 0.09 -7.03
CA THR A 39 19.05 1.51 -7.02
C THR A 39 18.70 2.12 -5.66
N VAL A 40 19.68 2.70 -4.98
CA VAL A 40 19.46 3.45 -3.74
C VAL A 40 18.69 4.72 -4.06
N LEU A 41 17.63 4.98 -3.31
CA LEU A 41 16.79 6.15 -3.43
C LEU A 41 17.35 7.30 -2.60
N PRO A 42 17.44 8.52 -3.15
CA PRO A 42 17.91 9.69 -2.40
C PRO A 42 16.78 10.27 -1.54
N VAL A 43 16.29 9.49 -0.57
CA VAL A 43 15.06 9.81 0.19
C VAL A 43 15.20 11.06 1.04
N ALA A 44 16.41 11.35 1.53
CA ALA A 44 16.71 12.57 2.29
C ALA A 44 16.37 13.88 1.57
N GLY A 45 16.27 13.88 0.23
CA GLY A 45 15.92 15.07 -0.56
C GLY A 45 14.47 15.13 -1.04
N TRP A 46 13.60 14.22 -0.60
CA TRP A 46 12.24 14.10 -1.13
C TRP A 46 11.24 15.13 -0.59
N ASP A 47 11.62 15.86 0.44
CA ASP A 47 10.90 17.01 0.98
C ASP A 47 11.13 18.29 0.16
N ALA A 48 12.20 18.34 -0.64
CA ALA A 48 12.52 19.46 -1.51
C ALA A 48 11.58 19.56 -2.71
N GLY A 49 11.27 20.79 -3.12
CA GLY A 49 10.47 21.06 -4.31
C GLY A 49 11.18 20.63 -5.58
N LEU A 50 10.44 20.04 -6.52
CA LEU A 50 10.95 19.53 -7.78
C LEU A 50 10.44 20.35 -8.98
N PRO A 51 11.22 20.45 -10.07
CA PRO A 51 10.73 20.95 -11.35
C PRO A 51 9.51 20.14 -11.80
N GLY A 52 8.35 20.80 -11.90
CA GLY A 52 7.08 20.18 -12.29
C GLY A 52 6.01 20.19 -11.19
N ASP A 53 6.38 20.36 -9.92
CA ASP A 53 5.42 20.43 -8.80
C ASP A 53 4.38 21.52 -9.05
N GLU A 54 4.79 22.69 -9.53
CA GLU A 54 3.89 23.81 -9.84
C GLU A 54 2.75 23.41 -10.80
N SER A 55 3.06 22.59 -11.81
CA SER A 55 2.07 22.16 -12.79
C SER A 55 1.00 21.23 -12.19
N LEU A 56 1.36 20.49 -11.14
CA LEU A 56 0.43 19.67 -10.36
C LEU A 56 -0.40 20.57 -9.43
N LEU A 57 0.25 21.48 -8.71
CA LEU A 57 -0.40 22.40 -7.79
C LEU A 57 -1.44 23.30 -8.48
N GLN A 58 -1.16 23.77 -9.70
CA GLN A 58 -2.11 24.58 -10.49
C GLN A 58 -3.39 23.84 -10.88
N ARG A 59 -3.39 22.50 -10.86
CA ARG A 59 -4.57 21.68 -11.16
C ARG A 59 -5.45 21.47 -9.93
N CYS A 60 -4.93 21.71 -8.73
CA CYS A 60 -5.65 21.57 -7.47
C CYS A 60 -6.50 22.82 -7.18
N ARG A 61 -7.80 22.75 -7.50
CA ARG A 61 -8.75 23.89 -7.36
C ARG A 61 -9.67 23.81 -6.14
N GLY A 62 -9.51 22.79 -5.30
CA GLY A 62 -10.35 22.52 -4.13
C GLY A 62 -9.63 21.55 -3.18
N PRO A 63 -10.33 21.00 -2.17
CA PRO A 63 -9.73 20.08 -1.22
C PRO A 63 -8.99 18.93 -1.90
N VAL A 64 -7.76 18.63 -1.44
CA VAL A 64 -6.87 17.64 -2.06
C VAL A 64 -6.66 16.44 -1.14
N LEU A 65 -6.67 15.24 -1.73
CA LEU A 65 -6.14 14.03 -1.13
C LEU A 65 -4.76 13.76 -1.74
N ASP A 66 -3.72 13.73 -0.93
CA ASP A 66 -2.37 13.35 -1.31
C ASP A 66 -2.14 11.89 -0.87
N ALA A 67 -1.94 10.98 -1.82
CA ALA A 67 -1.81 9.55 -1.58
C ALA A 67 -0.37 9.10 -1.81
N GLY A 68 0.26 8.51 -0.80
CA GLY A 68 1.71 8.33 -0.78
C GLY A 68 2.43 9.65 -0.52
N SER A 69 1.91 10.45 0.42
CA SER A 69 2.39 11.82 0.67
C SER A 69 3.86 11.91 1.06
N GLY A 70 4.45 10.81 1.55
CA GLY A 70 5.82 10.75 2.04
C GLY A 70 6.13 11.90 3.01
N PRO A 71 7.26 12.62 2.83
CA PRO A 71 7.63 13.77 3.66
C PRO A 71 6.84 15.07 3.33
N VAL A 72 5.61 14.94 2.80
CA VAL A 72 4.56 15.97 2.66
C VAL A 72 4.90 17.22 1.81
N ARG A 73 5.87 17.18 0.89
CA ARG A 73 6.27 18.38 0.11
C ARG A 73 5.13 19.05 -0.67
N LEU A 74 4.29 18.26 -1.35
CA LEU A 74 3.21 18.78 -2.19
C LEU A 74 2.04 19.26 -1.34
N ALA A 75 1.69 18.48 -0.32
CA ALA A 75 0.70 18.88 0.67
C ALA A 75 1.10 20.17 1.40
N ALA A 76 2.39 20.37 1.69
CA ALA A 76 2.88 21.60 2.29
C ALA A 76 2.73 22.81 1.37
N ALA A 77 3.04 22.65 0.09
CA ALA A 77 2.85 23.69 -0.91
C ALA A 77 1.36 24.04 -1.12
N LEU A 78 0.45 23.05 -1.05
CA LEU A 78 -1.00 23.25 -1.12
C LEU A 78 -1.55 23.99 0.11
N ALA A 79 -1.13 23.55 1.30
CA ALA A 79 -1.50 24.21 2.55
C ALA A 79 -1.03 25.68 2.58
N GLY A 80 0.17 25.96 2.07
CA GLY A 80 0.68 27.33 1.90
C GLY A 80 -0.16 28.21 0.95
N ARG A 81 -0.94 27.60 0.05
CA ARG A 81 -1.92 28.29 -0.82
C ARG A 81 -3.31 28.41 -0.20
N GLY A 82 -3.50 27.95 1.03
CA GLY A 82 -4.80 27.89 1.68
C GLY A 82 -5.72 26.79 1.12
N VAL A 83 -5.16 25.81 0.39
CA VAL A 83 -5.92 24.67 -0.12
C VAL A 83 -5.97 23.58 0.98
N PRO A 84 -7.17 23.15 1.43
CA PRO A 84 -7.27 22.06 2.39
C PRO A 84 -6.68 20.78 1.82
N VAL A 85 -5.85 20.09 2.59
CA VAL A 85 -5.19 18.86 2.14
C VAL A 85 -5.18 17.78 3.22
N LEU A 86 -5.53 16.55 2.82
CA LEU A 86 -5.41 15.33 3.59
C LEU A 86 -4.29 14.48 3.00
N GLY A 87 -3.23 14.24 3.77
CA GLY A 87 -2.15 13.35 3.37
C GLY A 87 -2.33 11.94 3.93
N VAL A 88 -2.12 10.93 3.10
CA VAL A 88 -2.16 9.51 3.49
C VAL A 88 -0.88 8.83 3.05
N ASP A 89 -0.21 8.14 3.97
CA ASP A 89 0.97 7.35 3.66
C ASP A 89 0.97 6.02 4.43
N ILE A 90 1.47 4.97 3.78
CA ILE A 90 1.60 3.63 4.35
C ILE A 90 2.85 3.50 5.25
N THR A 91 3.84 4.36 5.03
CA THR A 91 5.06 4.41 5.81
C THR A 91 4.77 5.10 7.15
N SER A 92 4.93 4.37 8.24
CA SER A 92 4.66 4.87 9.59
C SER A 92 5.56 6.04 9.98
N GLN A 93 6.71 6.20 9.32
CA GLN A 93 7.66 7.28 9.62
C GLN A 93 7.50 8.52 8.73
N ALA A 94 6.52 8.55 7.81
CA ALA A 94 6.20 9.77 7.06
C ALA A 94 5.87 10.95 7.98
N VAL A 95 5.26 10.70 9.16
CA VAL A 95 4.85 11.74 10.11
C VAL A 95 6.00 12.34 10.92
N PRO A 96 6.92 11.55 11.52
CA PRO A 96 8.13 12.09 12.13
C PRO A 96 9.01 12.92 11.18
N MET A 97 9.07 12.54 9.90
CA MET A 97 9.88 13.23 8.88
C MET A 97 9.24 14.55 8.40
N ALA A 98 7.93 14.68 8.56
CA ALA A 98 7.14 15.79 8.05
C ALA A 98 7.01 16.94 9.06
N ARG A 99 7.50 18.14 8.70
CA ARG A 99 7.12 19.38 9.38
C ARG A 99 5.75 19.81 8.86
N LEU A 100 4.69 19.52 9.62
CA LEU A 100 3.32 19.74 9.18
C LEU A 100 2.97 21.23 9.14
N PRO A 101 2.59 21.78 7.98
CA PRO A 101 2.11 23.15 7.89
C PRO A 101 0.67 23.28 8.42
N PRO A 102 0.25 24.50 8.80
CA PRO A 102 -1.13 24.76 9.19
C PRO A 102 -2.11 24.34 8.09
N GLY A 103 -3.18 23.63 8.46
CA GLY A 103 -4.20 23.17 7.51
C GLY A 103 -3.92 21.79 6.89
N PHE A 104 -2.77 21.18 7.17
CA PHE A 104 -2.50 19.79 6.82
C PHE A 104 -3.10 18.84 7.87
N ARG A 105 -3.77 17.77 7.41
CA ARG A 105 -4.15 16.64 8.26
C ARG A 105 -3.48 15.38 7.71
N GLY A 106 -2.64 14.75 8.52
CA GLY A 106 -2.00 13.49 8.17
C GLY A 106 -2.77 12.31 8.74
N LEU A 107 -3.01 11.29 7.91
CA LEU A 107 -3.44 9.98 8.36
C LEU A 107 -2.34 8.97 8.06
N THR A 108 -1.65 8.48 9.09
CA THR A 108 -0.77 7.32 8.96
C THR A 108 -1.51 6.07 9.41
N GLY A 109 -1.41 5.00 8.62
CA GLY A 109 -2.05 3.73 8.90
C GLY A 109 -1.10 2.58 8.59
N TYR A 110 -0.97 1.67 9.55
CA TYR A 110 -0.09 0.50 9.43
C TYR A 110 -0.50 -0.47 8.30
N THR A 111 0.55 -0.90 7.59
CA THR A 111 0.83 -2.16 6.91
C THR A 111 -0.25 -2.79 6.01
N THR A 112 0.13 -2.94 4.74
CA THR A 112 -0.18 -4.10 3.90
C THR A 112 0.36 -5.39 4.52
N GLU A 113 0.03 -5.69 5.78
CA GLU A 113 -0.04 -7.07 6.26
C GLU A 113 -0.96 -7.81 5.28
N PRO A 114 -0.57 -8.99 4.78
CA PRO A 114 -1.04 -9.44 3.49
C PRO A 114 -2.53 -9.78 3.62
N TYR A 115 -3.39 -8.95 3.02
CA TYR A 115 -4.80 -9.27 2.79
C TYR A 115 -5.00 -10.59 2.03
N LEU A 116 -3.92 -11.21 1.56
CA LEU A 116 -3.85 -12.51 0.93
C LEU A 116 -4.63 -13.58 1.70
N GLU A 117 -4.50 -13.68 3.03
CA GLU A 117 -5.24 -14.70 3.80
C GLU A 117 -6.75 -14.46 3.76
N ARG A 118 -7.17 -13.21 3.94
CA ARG A 118 -8.58 -12.82 3.85
C ARG A 118 -9.14 -13.05 2.45
N TRP A 119 -8.37 -12.74 1.40
CA TRP A 119 -8.73 -13.00 0.01
C TRP A 119 -8.78 -14.49 -0.33
N LEU A 120 -7.83 -15.28 0.17
CA LEU A 120 -7.82 -16.74 0.01
C LEU A 120 -9.03 -17.38 0.70
N LEU A 121 -9.39 -16.92 1.90
CA LEU A 121 -10.59 -17.35 2.61
C LEU A 121 -11.85 -17.04 1.81
N VAL A 122 -12.02 -15.80 1.34
CA VAL A 122 -13.17 -15.39 0.51
C VAL A 122 -13.25 -16.25 -0.76
N THR A 123 -12.13 -16.45 -1.44
CA THR A 123 -12.06 -17.24 -2.67
C THR A 123 -12.40 -18.71 -2.40
N GLY A 124 -11.85 -19.30 -1.32
CA GLY A 124 -12.13 -20.67 -0.91
C GLY A 124 -13.61 -20.91 -0.58
N VAL A 125 -14.25 -19.98 0.13
CA VAL A 125 -15.69 -20.03 0.44
C VAL A 125 -16.51 -19.99 -0.85
N LEU A 126 -16.19 -19.10 -1.79
CA LEU A 126 -16.90 -18.99 -3.06
C LEU A 126 -16.77 -20.28 -3.89
N PHE A 127 -15.58 -20.89 -3.97
CA PHE A 127 -15.38 -22.17 -4.66
C PHE A 127 -16.18 -23.31 -4.01
N LEU A 128 -16.19 -23.39 -2.68
CA LEU A 128 -16.95 -24.41 -1.96
C LEU A 128 -18.45 -24.27 -2.23
N LEU A 129 -19.01 -23.06 -2.15
CA LEU A 129 -20.42 -22.79 -2.45
C LEU A 129 -20.77 -23.18 -3.90
N SER A 130 -19.91 -22.83 -4.86
CA SER A 130 -20.09 -23.19 -6.26
C SER A 130 -20.07 -24.71 -6.47
N ALA A 131 -19.11 -25.41 -5.87
CA ALA A 131 -19.00 -26.86 -5.94
C ALA A 131 -20.22 -27.57 -5.34
N LEU A 132 -20.73 -27.09 -4.19
CA LEU A 132 -21.94 -27.61 -3.56
C LEU A 132 -23.18 -27.38 -4.43
N ALA A 133 -23.33 -26.19 -5.02
CA ALA A 133 -24.42 -25.88 -5.94
C ALA A 133 -24.37 -26.76 -7.20
N TYR A 134 -23.19 -26.95 -7.76
CA TYR A 134 -22.96 -27.82 -8.91
C TYR A 134 -23.29 -29.28 -8.59
N ALA A 135 -22.81 -29.80 -7.46
CA ALA A 135 -23.11 -31.16 -7.01
C ALA A 135 -24.62 -31.37 -6.76
N ALA A 136 -25.30 -30.39 -6.16
CA ALA A 136 -26.75 -30.43 -5.98
C ALA A 136 -27.48 -30.46 -7.33
N ARG A 137 -27.04 -29.66 -8.30
CA ARG A 137 -27.59 -29.65 -9.66
C ARG A 137 -27.40 -31.00 -10.36
N LEU A 138 -26.21 -31.59 -10.28
CA LEU A 138 -25.93 -32.92 -10.84
C LEU A 138 -26.80 -33.99 -10.20
N ARG A 139 -26.89 -34.03 -8.87
CA ARG A 139 -27.74 -34.99 -8.14
C ARG A 139 -29.22 -34.88 -8.53
N ARG A 140 -29.73 -33.66 -8.73
CA ARG A 140 -31.10 -33.43 -9.21
C ARG A 140 -31.30 -33.94 -10.64
N ALA A 141 -30.33 -33.72 -11.53
CA ALA A 141 -30.39 -34.21 -12.90
C ALA A 141 -30.36 -35.75 -12.98
N SER A 142 -29.51 -36.41 -12.18
CA SER A 142 -29.41 -37.88 -12.14
C SER A 142 -30.62 -38.56 -11.50
N ARG A 143 -31.38 -37.86 -10.65
CA ARG A 143 -32.60 -38.39 -10.00
C ARG A 143 -33.85 -38.23 -10.85
N ARG A 144 -33.77 -37.57 -12.02
CA ARG A 144 -34.92 -37.43 -12.91
C ARG A 144 -35.20 -38.82 -13.54
N PRO A 145 -36.33 -39.47 -13.26
CA PRO A 145 -36.62 -40.78 -13.82
C PRO A 145 -36.69 -40.67 -15.35
N ARG A 146 -36.10 -41.63 -16.07
CA ARG A 146 -36.39 -41.76 -17.51
C ARG A 146 -37.89 -42.00 -17.64
N ARG A 147 -38.59 -41.06 -18.26
CA ARG A 147 -39.98 -41.24 -18.68
C ARG A 147 -39.94 -42.39 -19.70
N THR A 148 -40.43 -43.54 -19.28
CA THR A 148 -40.70 -44.68 -20.16
C THR A 148 -41.97 -44.34 -20.93
N ASP A 149 -41.81 -44.06 -22.23
CA ASP A 149 -42.88 -44.21 -23.23
C ASP A 149 -42.84 -45.66 -23.76
#